data_AF-A0A9P0APF8-F1
#
_entry.id   AF-A0A9P0APF8-F1
#
_cell.length_a   1.000
_cell.length_b   1.000
_cell.length_c   1.000
_cell.angle_alpha   90.00
_cell.angle_beta   90.00
_cell.angle_gamma   90.00
#
_symmetry.space_group_name_H-M   'P 1'
#
loop_
_entity.id
_entity.type
_entity.pdbx_description
1 polymer ?
#
loop_
_entity_poly.entity_id
_entity_poly.type
_entity_poly.pdbx_seq_one_letter_code
_entity_poly.pdbx_strand_id
1 'polypeptide(L)'
;MEAIKDHYLFGRDLARDSLCPFCCLPDSPSHTFFACGAFLEERQSLQSELGHIVEPDNIVNVMLKSESHWNSVMRFVRLVLTTKHLKMYPPVDIPKGAAGQSSTSN
;
A
#
# COMPACT_ATOMS: atom_id res chain seq x y z
N MET A 1 29.15 9.96 17.82
CA MET A 1 28.36 8.71 17.89
C MET A 1 26.94 8.98 17.37
N GLU A 2 26.83 9.68 16.23
CA GLU A 2 25.57 10.20 15.67
C GLU A 2 25.33 9.76 14.22
N ALA A 3 26.40 9.54 13.44
CA ALA A 3 26.30 9.17 12.02
C ALA A 3 25.76 7.75 11.73
N ILE A 4 25.70 6.86 12.73
CA ILE A 4 25.21 5.48 12.53
C ILE A 4 23.67 5.40 12.63
N LYS A 5 23.03 6.38 13.29
CA LYS A 5 21.56 6.41 13.39
C LYS A 5 20.91 6.78 12.06
N ASP A 6 21.55 7.64 11.26
CA ASP A 6 20.99 8.09 9.98
C ASP A 6 21.01 6.97 8.92
N HIS A 7 22.02 6.09 8.96
CA HIS A 7 22.14 4.99 8.01
C HIS A 7 21.20 3.81 8.32
N TYR A 8 20.82 3.62 9.59
CA TYR A 8 19.84 2.60 9.99
C TYR A 8 18.39 3.03 9.69
N LEU A 9 18.15 4.34 9.58
CA LEU A 9 16.86 4.93 9.24
C LEU A 9 16.64 5.11 7.73
N PHE A 10 17.70 5.02 6.91
CA PHE A 10 17.57 5.11 5.45
C PHE A 10 17.08 3.80 4.79
N GLY A 11 17.12 2.68 5.51
CA GLY A 11 16.71 1.35 5.02
C GLY A 11 15.34 0.86 5.51
N ARG A 12 14.68 1.60 6.41
CA ARG A 12 13.30 1.39 6.82
C ARG A 12 12.66 2.76 6.93
N ASP A 13 11.57 2.97 6.20
CA ASP A 13 10.70 4.14 6.12
C ASP A 13 10.17 4.64 7.48
N LEU A 14 11.04 4.97 8.44
CA LEU A 14 10.70 5.71 9.65
C LEU A 14 10.79 7.19 9.31
N ALA A 15 10.00 7.60 8.32
CA ALA A 15 9.80 8.99 7.95
C ALA A 15 9.21 9.71 9.16
N ARG A 16 9.95 10.69 9.68
CA ARG A 16 9.49 11.55 10.79
C ARG A 16 8.24 12.37 10.45
N ASP A 17 7.81 12.36 9.18
CA ASP A 17 6.55 12.90 8.69
C ASP A 17 5.91 11.91 7.69
N SER A 18 5.54 10.72 8.15
CA SER A 18 4.85 9.73 7.32
C SER A 18 3.42 10.20 7.05
N LEU A 19 3.23 11.06 6.06
CA LEU A 19 1.91 11.47 5.58
C LEU A 19 1.42 10.47 4.52
N CYS A 20 0.13 10.18 4.55
CA CYS A 20 -0.50 9.29 3.60
C CYS A 20 -0.38 9.90 2.19
N PRO A 21 0.17 9.15 1.21
CA PRO A 21 0.43 9.68 -0.14
C PRO A 21 -0.85 9.98 -0.95
N PHE A 22 -2.03 9.71 -0.37
CA PHE A 22 -3.32 9.94 -0.99
C PHE A 22 -4.08 11.15 -0.42
N CYS A 23 -3.90 11.48 0.86
CA CYS A 23 -4.70 12.50 1.52
C CYS A 23 -3.94 13.36 2.55
N CYS A 24 -2.63 13.18 2.65
CA CYS A 24 -1.74 13.99 3.50
C CYS A 24 -2.07 13.99 5.01
N LEU A 25 -2.86 13.01 5.49
CA LEU A 25 -3.07 12.75 6.92
C LEU A 25 -1.99 11.81 7.46
N PRO A 26 -1.79 11.71 8.79
CA PRO A 26 -0.81 10.78 9.37
C PRO A 26 -1.03 9.34 8.87
N ASP A 27 0.03 8.79 8.28
CA ASP A 27 0.03 7.50 7.62
C ASP A 27 0.13 6.35 8.63
N SER A 28 -1.00 6.06 9.25
CA SER A 28 -1.15 4.88 10.10
C SER A 28 -1.90 3.76 9.36
N PRO A 29 -1.71 2.49 9.75
CA PRO A 29 -2.56 1.40 9.29
C PRO A 29 -4.04 1.69 9.58
N SER A 30 -4.34 2.24 10.75
CA SER A 30 -5.70 2.63 11.13
C SER A 30 -6.30 3.64 10.16
N HIS A 31 -5.52 4.68 9.81
CA HIS A 31 -5.91 5.62 8.78
C HIS A 31 -6.12 4.92 7.44
N THR A 32 -5.11 4.20 6.96
CA THR A 32 -5.08 3.57 5.63
C THR A 32 -6.28 2.64 5.41
N PHE A 33 -6.53 1.71 6.33
CA PHE A 33 -7.55 0.69 6.16
C PHE A 33 -8.96 1.14 6.54
N PHE A 34 -9.13 2.05 7.52
CA PHE A 34 -10.45 2.35 8.11
C PHE A 34 -10.92 3.80 7.95
N ALA A 35 -10.07 4.74 7.53
CA ALA A 35 -10.44 6.15 7.38
C ALA A 35 -10.08 6.78 6.02
N CYS A 36 -9.07 6.26 5.32
CA CYS A 36 -8.56 6.88 4.10
C CYS A 36 -9.63 6.95 3.01
N GLY A 37 -9.87 8.14 2.48
CA GLY A 37 -10.88 8.38 1.44
C GLY A 37 -10.53 7.75 0.09
N ALA A 38 -9.25 7.52 -0.18
CA ALA A 38 -8.80 6.87 -1.43
C ALA A 38 -9.19 5.39 -1.54
N PHE A 39 -9.56 4.77 -0.41
CA PHE A 39 -10.00 3.36 -0.36
C PHE A 39 -11.45 3.23 0.11
N LEU A 40 -12.25 4.30 -0.05
CA LEU A 40 -13.63 4.33 0.44
C LEU A 40 -14.51 3.33 -0.31
N GLU A 41 -14.41 3.29 -1.64
CA GLU A 41 -15.23 2.40 -2.47
C GLU A 41 -14.93 0.93 -2.21
N GLU A 42 -13.64 0.57 -2.12
CA GLU A 42 -13.21 -0.79 -1.84
C GLU A 42 -13.60 -1.22 -0.42
N ARG A 43 -13.55 -0.30 0.55
CA ARG A 43 -14.03 -0.56 1.91
C ARG A 43 -15.55 -0.75 1.94
N GLN A 44 -16.31 0.08 1.22
CA GLN A 44 -17.76 -0.08 1.14
C GLN A 44 -18.15 -1.40 0.47
N SER A 45 -17.44 -1.79 -0.59
CA SER A 45 -17.59 -3.09 -1.25
C SER A 45 -17.33 -4.24 -0.28
N LEU A 46 -16.22 -4.20 0.46
CA LEU A 46 -15.90 -5.18 1.50
C LEU A 46 -16.99 -5.28 2.57
N GLN A 47 -17.45 -4.14 3.10
CA GLN A 47 -18.49 -4.11 4.14
C GLN A 47 -19.82 -4.66 3.64
N SER A 48 -20.14 -4.42 2.37
CA SER A 48 -21.36 -4.92 1.73
C SER A 48 -21.29 -6.44 1.54
N GLU A 49 -20.14 -6.97 1.13
CA GLU A 49 -19.88 -8.40 0.99
C GLU A 49 -19.92 -9.13 2.34
N LEU A 50 -19.37 -8.52 3.39
CA LEU A 50 -19.36 -9.09 4.74
C LEU A 50 -20.69 -8.91 5.48
N GLY A 51 -21.59 -8.03 5.00
CA GLY A 51 -22.82 -7.66 5.71
C GLY A 51 -22.56 -6.99 7.06
N HIS A 52 -21.38 -6.40 7.26
CA HIS A 52 -20.94 -5.81 8.53
C HIS A 52 -20.09 -4.57 8.27
N ILE A 53 -20.23 -3.57 9.15
CA ILE A 53 -19.29 -2.45 9.21
C ILE A 53 -17.96 -2.96 9.79
N VAL A 54 -16.87 -2.65 9.10
CA VAL A 54 -15.52 -3.10 9.47
C VAL A 54 -14.82 -1.98 10.23
N GLU A 55 -14.49 -2.26 11.48
CA GLU A 55 -13.82 -1.34 12.41
C GLU A 55 -12.53 -1.97 12.94
N PRO A 56 -11.55 -1.17 13.40
CA PRO A 56 -10.30 -1.69 13.96
C PRO A 56 -10.51 -2.74 15.04
N ASP A 57 -11.53 -2.56 15.87
CA ASP A 57 -11.80 -3.40 17.04
C ASP A 57 -12.53 -4.70 16.68
N ASN A 58 -13.22 -4.74 15.53
CA ASN A 58 -14.07 -5.86 15.14
C ASN A 58 -13.49 -6.70 14.01
N ILE A 59 -12.50 -6.20 13.26
CA ILE A 59 -12.02 -6.82 12.03
C ILE A 59 -11.53 -8.25 12.23
N VAL A 60 -10.78 -8.51 13.31
CA VAL A 60 -10.29 -9.86 13.63
C VAL A 60 -11.45 -10.81 13.87
N ASN A 61 -12.45 -10.38 14.63
CA ASN A 61 -13.64 -11.19 14.90
C ASN A 61 -14.41 -11.47 13.60
N VAL A 62 -14.53 -10.49 12.70
CA VAL A 62 -15.19 -10.67 11.40
C VAL A 62 -14.42 -11.66 10.53
N MET A 63 -13.08 -11.56 10.49
CA MET A 63 -12.21 -12.47 9.74
C MET A 63 -12.32 -13.93 10.22
N LEU A 64 -12.51 -14.14 11.52
CA LEU A 64 -12.59 -15.49 12.11
C LEU A 64 -13.97 -16.16 12.00
N LYS A 65 -15.00 -15.46 11.49
CA LYS A 65 -16.35 -16.05 11.33
C LYS A 65 -16.41 -17.16 10.27
N SER A 66 -15.64 -17.02 9.19
CA SER A 66 -15.59 -18.01 8.11
C SER A 66 -14.37 -17.81 7.23
N GLU A 67 -13.96 -18.85 6.51
CA GLU A 67 -12.91 -18.75 5.50
C GLU A 67 -13.27 -17.75 4.38
N SER A 68 -14.54 -17.66 4.01
CA SER A 68 -15.02 -16.67 3.05
C SER A 68 -14.72 -15.25 3.52
N HIS A 69 -15.05 -14.92 4.77
CA HIS A 69 -14.77 -13.61 5.35
C HIS A 69 -13.27 -13.29 5.39
N TRP A 70 -12.46 -14.27 5.79
CA TRP A 70 -11.00 -14.16 5.76
C TRP A 70 -10.52 -13.80 4.35
N ASN A 71 -11.01 -14.50 3.33
CA ASN A 71 -10.61 -14.27 1.94
C ASN A 71 -11.05 -12.90 1.41
N SER A 72 -12.25 -12.44 1.74
CA SER A 72 -12.73 -11.10 1.36
C SER A 72 -11.86 -9.99 1.99
N VAL A 73 -11.55 -10.10 3.28
CA VAL A 73 -10.67 -9.13 3.96
C VAL A 73 -9.25 -9.19 3.41
N MET A 74 -8.70 -10.39 3.17
CA MET A 74 -7.35 -10.56 2.61
C MET A 74 -7.25 -9.92 1.22
N ARG A 75 -8.28 -10.07 0.38
CA ARG A 75 -8.33 -9.43 -0.95
C ARG A 75 -8.28 -7.91 -0.83
N PHE A 76 -9.08 -7.33 0.07
CA PHE A 76 -9.06 -5.89 0.34
C PHE A 76 -7.68 -5.41 0.82
N VAL A 77 -7.07 -6.10 1.80
CA VAL A 77 -5.76 -5.73 2.33
C VAL A 77 -4.68 -5.78 1.24
N ARG A 78 -4.68 -6.82 0.39
CA ARG A 78 -3.75 -6.94 -0.73
C ARG A 78 -3.89 -5.80 -1.73
N LEU A 79 -5.13 -5.41 -2.05
CA LEU A 79 -5.40 -4.28 -2.94
C LEU A 79 -4.80 -3.00 -2.36
N VAL A 80 -5.12 -2.68 -1.11
CA VAL A 80 -4.64 -1.47 -0.43
C VAL A 80 -3.11 -1.41 -0.40
N LEU A 81 -2.45 -2.50 0.00
CA LEU A 81 -0.99 -2.56 0.07
C LEU A 81 -0.34 -2.42 -1.30
N THR A 82 -0.89 -3.07 -2.33
CA THR A 82 -0.34 -3.01 -3.69
C THR A 82 -0.51 -1.62 -4.29
N THR A 83 -1.69 -1.02 -4.16
CA THR A 83 -1.97 0.34 -4.64
C THR A 83 -1.07 1.36 -3.96
N LYS A 84 -0.90 1.24 -2.64
CA LYS A 84 -0.01 2.12 -1.88
C LYS A 84 1.46 1.94 -2.25
N HIS A 85 1.91 0.69 -2.43
CA HIS A 85 3.26 0.39 -2.89
C HIS A 85 3.54 1.03 -4.26
N LEU A 86 2.64 0.85 -5.24
CA LEU A 86 2.79 1.46 -6.57
C LEU A 86 2.75 2.99 -6.54
N LYS A 87 1.98 3.58 -5.62
CA LYS A 87 1.94 5.03 -5.44
C LYS A 87 3.24 5.59 -4.87
N MET A 88 3.86 4.87 -3.92
CA MET A 88 5.10 5.29 -3.26
C MET A 88 6.36 4.95 -4.07
N TYR A 89 6.33 3.81 -4.77
CA TYR A 89 7.42 3.28 -5.58
C TYR A 89 6.88 2.99 -6.98
N PRO A 90 6.64 4.04 -7.80
CA PRO A 90 6.20 3.84 -9.17
C PRO A 90 7.25 3.04 -9.95
N PRO A 91 6.84 2.14 -10.84
CA PRO A 91 7.79 1.44 -11.70
C PRO A 91 8.57 2.48 -12.50
N VAL A 92 9.90 2.42 -12.40
CA VAL A 92 10.77 3.25 -13.23
C VAL A 92 10.84 2.60 -14.61
N ASP A 93 10.38 3.30 -15.63
CA ASP A 93 10.57 2.88 -17.02
C ASP A 93 12.08 2.86 -17.31
N ILE A 94 12.68 1.67 -17.30
CA ILE A 94 14.06 1.50 -17.75
C ILE A 94 14.03 1.61 -19.28
N PRO A 95 14.62 2.68 -19.88
CA PRO A 95 14.66 2.78 -21.33
C PRO A 95 15.41 1.56 -21.86
N LYS A 96 14.72 0.78 -22.72
CA LYS A 96 15.33 -0.33 -23.45
C LYS A 96 16.51 0.27 -24.22
N GLY A 97 17.72 -0.15 -23.84
CA GLY A 97 18.96 0.31 -24.44
C GLY A 97 18.87 0.28 -25.97
N ALA A 98 19.33 1.37 -26.58
CA ALA A 98 19.45 1.53 -28.02
C ALA A 98 20.08 0.26 -28.62
N ALA A 99 19.32 -0.41 -29.49
CA ALA A 99 19.88 -1.40 -30.39
C ALA A 99 20.99 -0.70 -31.19
N GLY A 100 22.21 -1.26 -31.11
CA GLY A 100 23.40 -0.69 -31.72
C GLY A 100 23.19 -0.39 -33.20
N GLN A 101 23.52 0.84 -33.60
CA GLN A 101 23.79 1.15 -34.99
C GLN A 101 25.10 0.44 -35.35
N SER A 102 25.00 -0.74 -35.96
CA SER A 102 26.11 -1.31 -36.71
C SER A 102 26.25 -0.50 -37.99
N SER A 103 27.16 0.47 -37.94
CA SER A 103 27.69 1.21 -39.06
C SER A 103 28.34 0.26 -40.06
N THR A 104 27.71 0.01 -41.21
CA THR A 104 28.43 -0.45 -42.40
C THR A 104 28.87 0.80 -43.17
N SER A 105 30.16 1.13 -43.05
CA SER A 105 30.85 2.05 -43.96
C SER A 105 31.67 1.21 -44.94
N ASN A 106 31.40 1.46 -46.23
CA ASN A 106 32.11 1.11 -47.48
C ASN A 106 32.82 -0.23 -47.61
#